data_AF-A0A099Z4I2-F1
#
_entry.id   AF-A0A099Z4I2-F1
#
_cell.length_a   1.000
_cell.length_b   1.000
_cell.length_c   1.000
_cell.angle_alpha   90.00
_cell.angle_beta   90.00
_cell.angle_gamma   90.00
#
_symmetry.space_group_name_H-M   'P 1'
#
loop_
_entity.id
_entity.type
_entity.pdbx_description
1 polymer ?
#
loop_
_entity_poly.entity_id
_entity_poly.type
_entity_poly.pdbx_seq_one_letter_code
_entity_poly.pdbx_strand_id
1 'polypeptide(L)' 'MNDFSYLHTDCLELSIYLGCDKFPHGSELRREWEDNKEALLTFMEQVHRGIKGLGTDQQGQPIPHRTV' A
#
# COMPACT_ATOMS: atom_id res chain seq x y z
N MET A 1 10.50 -9.42 0.94
CA MET A 1 9.04 -9.69 0.88
C MET A 1 8.42 -8.88 -0.24
N ASN A 2 8.73 -7.59 -0.33
CA ASN A 2 8.40 -6.70 -1.45
C ASN A 2 8.35 -7.35 -2.84
N ASP A 3 9.45 -7.96 -3.29
CA ASP A 3 9.55 -8.59 -4.61
C ASP A 3 8.51 -9.70 -4.82
N PHE A 4 8.19 -10.46 -3.76
CA PHE A 4 7.18 -11.50 -3.83
C PHE A 4 5.79 -10.90 -4.06
N SER A 5 5.44 -9.85 -3.31
CA SER A 5 4.17 -9.15 -3.44
C SER A 5 3.99 -8.60 -4.86
N TYR A 6 5.03 -8.00 -5.46
CA TYR A 6 4.95 -7.48 -6.83
C TYR A 6 4.90 -8.57 -7.91
N LEU A 7 5.70 -9.63 -7.77
CA LEU A 7 5.85 -10.64 -8.82
C LEU A 7 4.77 -11.73 -8.80
N HIS A 8 4.11 -11.95 -7.66
CA HIS A 8 3.20 -13.08 -7.45
C HIS A 8 1.78 -12.64 -7.04
N THR A 9 1.52 -11.34 -6.94
CA THR A 9 0.20 -10.78 -6.62
C THR A 9 -0.01 -9.45 -7.37
N ASP A 10 -1.18 -8.84 -7.25
CA ASP A 10 -1.46 -7.49 -7.76
C ASP A 10 -1.05 -6.36 -6.80
N CYS A 11 -0.48 -6.70 -5.63
CA CYS A 11 -0.16 -5.74 -4.58
C CYS A 11 1.20 -5.06 -4.81
N LEU A 12 1.19 -3.73 -4.78
CA LEU A 12 2.41 -2.90 -4.79
C LEU A 12 2.83 -2.59 -3.35
N GLU A 13 3.66 -3.46 -2.79
CA GLU A 13 4.25 -3.26 -1.46
C GLU A 13 5.41 -2.26 -1.52
N LEU A 14 5.69 -1.58 -0.40
CA LEU A 14 6.95 -0.83 -0.17
C LEU A 14 7.53 -1.21 1.19
N SER A 15 8.87 -1.22 1.29
CA SER A 15 9.57 -1.32 2.57
C SER A 15 10.01 0.08 3.02
N ILE A 16 9.51 0.53 4.18
CA ILE A 16 9.79 1.86 4.73
C ILE A 16 10.62 1.70 6.00
N TYR A 17 11.70 2.47 6.12
CA TYR A 17 12.56 2.53 7.30
C TYR A 17 12.34 3.87 8.00
N LEU A 18 11.63 3.84 9.13
CA LEU A 18 11.09 5.04 9.78
C LEU A 18 12.12 5.83 10.61
N GLY A 19 13.23 5.21 11.01
CA GLY A 19 14.24 5.85 11.85
C GLY A 19 15.56 5.08 11.92
N CYS A 20 16.58 5.73 12.49
CA CYS A 20 17.90 5.13 12.68
C CYS A 20 17.97 4.21 13.90
N ASP A 21 17.28 4.56 14.97
CA ASP A 21 17.17 3.70 16.15
C ASP A 21 16.14 2.60 15.91
N LYS A 22 16.58 1.34 16.03
CA LYS A 22 15.71 0.17 15.85
C LYS A 22 14.76 -0.02 17.04
N PHE A 23 15.11 0.50 18.22
CA PHE A 23 14.35 0.33 19.46
C PHE A 23 14.32 1.65 20.26
N PRO A 24 13.62 2.68 19.75
CA PRO A 24 13.54 3.98 20.41
C PRO A 24 12.91 3.86 21.81
N HIS A 25 13.27 4.78 22.70
CA HIS A 25 12.73 4.77 24.06
C HIS A 25 11.24 5.13 24.07
N GLY A 26 10.50 4.64 25.06
CA GLY A 26 9.04 4.89 25.16
C GLY A 26 8.64 6.37 25.18
N SER A 27 9.54 7.24 25.65
CA SER A 27 9.35 8.69 25.64
C SER A 27 9.37 9.32 24.24
N GLU A 28 9.98 8.66 23.25
CA GLU A 28 10.16 9.18 21.88
C GLU A 28 9.00 8.79 20.96
N LEU A 29 8.26 7.71 21.29
CA LEU A 29 7.20 7.15 20.44
C LEU A 29 6.13 8.16 20.02
N ARG A 30 5.76 9.10 20.90
CA ARG A 30 4.79 10.14 20.56
C ARG A 30 5.31 11.03 19.44
N ARG A 31 6.59 11.40 19.49
CA ARG A 31 7.21 12.23 18.46
C ARG A 31 7.33 11.47 17.14
N GLU A 32 7.80 10.23 17.20
CA GLU A 32 7.91 9.37 16.00
C GLU A 32 6.55 9.20 15.30
N TRP A 33 5.46 9.10 16.07
CA TRP A 33 4.12 9.08 15.51
C TRP A 33 3.77 10.39 14.79
N GLU A 34 3.92 11.54 15.45
CA GLU A 34 3.57 12.82 14.84
C GLU A 34 4.42 13.12 13.60
N ASP A 35 5.70 12.74 13.62
CA ASP A 35 6.65 12.94 12.51
C ASP A 35 6.26 12.11 11.27
N ASN A 36 5.62 10.95 11.44
CA ASN A 36 5.29 10.02 10.35
C ASN A 36 3.80 9.99 9.95
N LYS A 37 2.90 10.49 10.81
CA LYS A 37 1.45 10.37 10.66
C LYS A 37 0.95 10.84 9.29
N GLU A 38 1.27 12.07 8.91
CA GLU A 38 0.78 12.64 7.65
C GLU A 38 1.34 11.91 6.42
N ALA A 39 2.59 11.44 6.49
CA ALA A 39 3.19 10.66 5.42
C ALA A 39 2.50 9.30 5.25
N LEU A 40 2.16 8.61 6.34
CA LEU A 40 1.43 7.35 6.30
C LEU A 40 0.00 7.51 5.78
N LEU A 41 -0.69 8.57 6.18
CA LEU A 41 -2.01 8.91 5.63
C LEU A 41 -1.93 9.19 4.13
N THR A 42 -1.00 10.06 3.71
CA THR A 42 -0.78 10.38 2.30
C THR A 42 -0.42 9.14 1.47
N PHE A 43 0.34 8.21 2.05
CA PHE A 43 0.69 6.95 1.41
C PHE A 43 -0.54 6.06 1.16
N MET A 44 -1.44 5.92 2.14
CA MET A 44 -2.69 5.18 1.96
C MET A 44 -3.58 5.79 0.88
N GLU A 45 -3.65 7.12 0.79
CA GLU A 45 -4.41 7.81 -0.24
C GLU A 45 -3.93 7.50 -1.67
N GLN A 46 -2.67 7.09 -1.85
CA GLN A 46 -2.12 6.76 -3.17
C GLN A 46 -2.83 5.58 -3.85
N VAL A 47 -3.48 4.69 -3.08
CA VAL A 47 -4.23 3.53 -3.62
C VAL A 47 -5.39 3.95 -4.54
N HIS A 48 -5.81 5.21 -4.49
CA HIS A 48 -6.89 5.74 -5.31
C HIS A 48 -6.43 6.43 -6.61
N ARG A 49 -5.14 6.43 -6.90
CA ARG A 49 -4.59 6.93 -8.17
C ARG A 49 -4.66 5.85 -9.26
N GLY A 50 -4.60 6.26 -10.52
CA GLY A 50 -4.62 5.36 -11.67
C GLY A 50 -6.03 5.04 -12.17
N ILE A 51 -6.23 3.81 -12.65
CA ILE A 51 -7.47 3.35 -13.29
C ILE A 51 -8.03 2.17 -12.50
N LYS A 52 -9.35 2.14 -12.32
CA LYS A 52 -10.09 1.00 -11.77
C LYS A 52 -11.38 0.80 -12.55
N GLY A 53 -11.82 -0.45 -12.71
CA GLY A 53 -13.02 -0.77 -13.45
C GLY A 53 -13.43 -2.24 -13.37
N LEU A 54 -14.62 -2.52 -13.89
CA LEU A 54 -15.16 -3.87 -13.99
C LEU A 54 -15.17 -4.29 -15.47
N GLY A 55 -14.65 -5.47 -15.77
CA GLY A 55 -14.71 -6.08 -17.08
C GLY A 55 -15.77 -7.17 -17.07
N THR A 56 -16.66 -7.05 -18.03
CA THR A 56 -17.85 -7.88 -18.14
C THR A 56 -17.87 -8.61 -19.47
N ASP A 57 -18.61 -9.71 -19.54
CA ASP A 57 -18.93 -10.36 -20.81
C ASP A 57 -20.03 -9.59 -21.58
N GLN A 58 -20.47 -10.16 -22.71
CA GLN A 58 -21.54 -9.58 -23.53
C GLN A 58 -22.89 -9.53 -22.83
N GLN A 59 -23.07 -10.35 -21.78
CA GLN A 59 -24.28 -10.45 -20.96
C GLN A 59 -24.20 -9.54 -19.72
N GLY A 60 -23.11 -8.79 -19.55
CA GLY A 60 -22.90 -7.89 -18.42
C GLY A 60 -22.44 -8.59 -17.14
N GLN A 61 -22.05 -9.87 -17.19
CA GLN A 61 -21.58 -10.61 -16.02
C GLN A 61 -20.09 -10.32 -15.75
N PRO A 62 -19.66 -10.16 -14.49
CA PRO A 62 -18.26 -9.98 -14.14
C PRO A 62 -17.39 -11.18 -14.54
N ILE A 63 -16.25 -10.93 -15.19
CA ILE A 63 -15.28 -11.96 -15.53
C ILE A 63 -14.14 -11.97 -14.49
N PRO A 64 -14.00 -13.03 -13.66
CA PRO A 64 -12.89 -13.18 -12.72
C PRO A 64 -11.60 -13.61 -13.44
N HIS A 65 -10.44 -13.39 -12.81
CA HIS A 65 -9.12 -13.86 -13.28
C HIS A 65 -8.73 -13.45 -14.70
N ARG A 66 -9.17 -12.27 -15.15
CA ARG A 66 -8.71 -11.68 -16.41
C ARG A 66 -7.50 -10.79 -16.19
N THR A 67 -6.64 -10.68 -17.20
CA THR A 67 -5.61 -9.63 -17.27
C THR A 67 -6.26 -8.33 -17.77
N VAL A 68 -5.85 -7.21 -17.19
CA VAL A 68 -6.26 -5.85 -17.58
C VAL A 68 -5.16 -5.19 -18.39
#